data_AF-A0A9W9CBM0-F1
#
_entry.id   AF-A0A9W9CBM0-F1
#
_cell.length_a   1.000
_cell.length_b   1.000
_cell.length_c   1.000
_cell.angle_alpha   90.00
_cell.angle_beta   90.00
_cell.angle_gamma   90.00
#
_symmetry.space_group_name_H-M   'P 1'
#
loop_
_entity.id
_entity.type
_entity.pdbx_description
1 polymer ?
#
loop_
_entity_poly.entity_id
_entity_poly.type
_entity_poly.pdbx_seq_one_letter_code
_entity_poly.pdbx_strand_id
1 'polypeptide(L)'
;MSTSTWPPFYTLPSSPTITTQDRFGLLDADIPSVPFWSVLSALLTPPVTSVSAFLDILETIAVELRGTAPPDYHTLKSCLHAREEELLNTIWPKVKELALDMPRLFPMHRLPVLKEGGTGKVGLSREQVGCLVAHQFLSTLAAPLWQDGFQNFEIWYQGEQPHVSAPGIYITAVLDYFAQMAIAEERLEWTVTYELVSRSEVSFGNGVLQDRLKELGDITITGLSEKTSEPQFLGTSGNAVVISANKFIGFGRSATQEEVFVGTTPEACPAVLVTPPLTDSQVLVVRGCETVVKTVGQGRKIRMCGTHTAPQGENGKEYKIKWLDRTMLFMDALELDSYDGTAYPDVEHTNVKREMAKALRAFGSASYPRIYTGLWGCRTFGGDPGVKMTILWLAASVKGSALTIMHEEGREDFAEKMVRFMEMVRARRYKVGDVWDMLWEAEGSRIAKWGFLDWVLG
;
A
#
# COMPACT_ATOMS: atom_id res chain seq x y z
N MET A 1 15.78 25.36 2.54
CA MET A 1 15.39 24.03 2.02
C MET A 1 14.43 24.27 0.88
N SER A 2 14.82 23.89 -0.34
CA SER A 2 14.01 24.11 -1.53
C SER A 2 12.66 23.43 -1.33
N THR A 3 11.59 24.22 -1.22
CA THR A 3 10.23 23.73 -1.35
C THR A 3 10.08 23.27 -2.80
N SER A 4 10.49 22.05 -3.14
CA SER A 4 10.09 21.46 -4.41
C SER A 4 8.57 21.32 -4.31
N THR A 5 7.87 22.28 -4.91
CA THR A 5 6.43 22.23 -4.96
C THR A 5 6.10 21.20 -6.02
N TRP A 6 5.75 20.00 -5.57
CA TRP A 6 5.16 19.00 -6.45
C TRP A 6 4.01 19.64 -7.24
N PRO A 7 3.86 19.28 -8.52
CA PRO A 7 2.80 19.84 -9.34
C PRO A 7 1.45 19.55 -8.67
N PRO A 8 0.50 20.49 -8.70
CA PRO A 8 -0.80 20.31 -8.04
C PRO A 8 -1.62 19.17 -8.66
N PHE A 9 -1.29 18.78 -9.89
CA PHE A 9 -1.96 17.72 -10.62
C PHE A 9 -0.96 16.83 -11.36
N TYR A 10 -1.29 15.55 -11.46
CA TYR A 10 -0.68 14.55 -12.33
C TYR A 10 -1.46 14.50 -13.65
N THR A 11 -0.78 14.59 -14.79
CA THR A 11 -1.43 14.60 -16.12
C THR A 11 -1.74 13.17 -16.57
N LEU A 12 -2.98 12.92 -16.97
CA LEU A 12 -3.46 11.60 -17.39
C LEU A 12 -3.29 11.37 -18.91
N PRO A 13 -3.18 10.11 -19.37
CA PRO A 13 -2.94 9.73 -20.77
C PRO A 13 -3.92 10.31 -21.81
N SER A 14 -5.15 10.61 -21.39
CA SER A 14 -6.16 11.23 -22.26
C SER A 14 -5.93 12.71 -22.53
N SER A 15 -4.94 13.35 -21.88
CA SER A 15 -4.64 14.77 -22.09
C SER A 15 -4.16 15.02 -23.52
N PRO A 16 -4.68 16.05 -24.22
CA PRO A 16 -4.16 16.43 -25.53
C PRO A 16 -2.73 16.95 -25.48
N THR A 17 -2.20 17.26 -24.30
CA THR A 17 -0.80 17.67 -24.10
C THR A 17 0.18 16.51 -24.15
N ILE A 18 -0.30 15.26 -24.03
CA ILE A 18 0.53 14.07 -24.19
C ILE A 18 0.47 13.68 -25.65
N THR A 19 1.58 13.89 -26.35
CA THR A 19 1.70 13.61 -27.77
C THR A 19 2.76 12.55 -28.02
N THR A 20 2.64 11.84 -29.14
CA THR A 20 3.62 10.87 -29.62
C THR A 20 3.81 10.98 -31.13
N GLN A 21 4.81 10.29 -31.68
CA GLN A 21 4.90 10.00 -33.11
C GLN A 21 3.93 8.86 -33.41
N ASP A 22 3.24 8.88 -34.55
CA ASP A 22 2.44 7.74 -35.01
C ASP A 22 3.36 6.76 -35.76
N ARG A 23 4.20 6.01 -35.02
CA ARG A 23 5.28 5.20 -35.60
C ARG A 23 4.75 4.06 -36.46
N PHE A 24 3.58 3.54 -36.12
CA PHE A 24 2.95 2.43 -36.82
C PHE A 24 1.89 2.89 -37.83
N GLY A 25 1.68 4.20 -38.01
CA GLY A 25 0.72 4.73 -38.98
C GLY A 25 -0.73 4.38 -38.66
N LEU A 26 -1.11 4.37 -37.39
CA LEU A 26 -2.45 4.02 -36.92
C LEU A 26 -3.49 5.08 -37.25
N LEU A 27 -3.09 6.33 -37.50
CA LEU A 27 -3.98 7.47 -37.77
C LEU A 27 -3.85 8.05 -39.18
N ASP A 28 -2.92 7.53 -40.00
CA ASP A 28 -2.60 8.08 -41.34
C ASP A 28 -2.38 9.60 -41.35
N ALA A 29 -1.80 10.15 -40.27
CA ALA A 29 -1.68 11.59 -40.07
C ALA A 29 -0.35 12.14 -40.59
N ASP A 30 -0.40 13.12 -41.50
CA ASP A 30 0.78 13.81 -42.05
C ASP A 30 1.37 14.88 -41.10
N ILE A 31 1.41 14.61 -39.79
CA ILE A 31 2.00 15.54 -38.79
C ILE A 31 3.07 14.85 -37.93
N PRO A 32 4.14 15.57 -37.52
CA PRO A 32 5.25 14.96 -36.78
C PRO A 32 4.88 14.38 -35.42
N SER A 33 3.78 14.87 -34.82
CA SER A 33 3.29 14.38 -33.54
C SER A 33 1.77 14.51 -33.45
N VAL A 34 1.14 13.49 -32.91
CA VAL A 34 -0.31 13.36 -32.71
C VAL A 34 -0.61 13.20 -31.21
N PRO A 35 -1.83 13.55 -30.74
CA PRO A 35 -2.23 13.21 -29.37
C PRO A 35 -2.16 11.69 -29.15
N PHE A 36 -1.47 11.27 -28.08
CA PHE A 36 -1.33 9.84 -27.74
C PHE A 36 -2.69 9.17 -27.57
N TRP A 37 -3.66 9.89 -27.00
CA TRP A 37 -5.02 9.38 -26.82
C TRP A 37 -5.67 8.90 -28.13
N SER A 38 -5.44 9.60 -29.24
CA SER A 38 -5.96 9.21 -30.56
C SER A 38 -5.34 7.89 -31.01
N VAL A 39 -4.02 7.74 -30.84
CA VAL A 39 -3.28 6.52 -31.16
C VAL A 39 -3.78 5.35 -30.32
N LEU A 40 -3.90 5.54 -29.00
CA LEU A 40 -4.43 4.54 -28.08
C LEU A 40 -5.86 4.11 -28.47
N SER A 41 -6.73 5.08 -28.78
CA SER A 41 -8.11 4.79 -29.16
C SER A 41 -8.19 3.96 -30.45
N ALA A 42 -7.39 4.31 -31.45
CA ALA A 42 -7.29 3.54 -32.70
C ALA A 42 -6.75 2.13 -32.45
N LEU A 43 -5.67 2.01 -31.67
CA LEU A 43 -5.02 0.73 -31.34
C LEU A 43 -5.94 -0.22 -30.58
N LEU A 44 -6.77 0.30 -29.67
CA LEU A 44 -7.68 -0.52 -28.88
C LEU A 44 -8.96 -0.89 -29.63
N THR A 45 -9.22 -0.33 -30.83
CA THR A 45 -10.47 -0.56 -31.57
C THR A 45 -10.60 -2.00 -32.11
N PRO A 46 -9.58 -2.58 -32.78
CA PRO A 46 -9.64 -3.95 -33.30
C PRO A 46 -9.94 -5.01 -32.23
N PRO A 47 -10.56 -6.15 -32.60
CA PRO A 47 -10.75 -7.26 -31.69
C PRO A 47 -9.42 -7.94 -31.36
N VAL A 48 -9.25 -8.32 -30.09
CA VAL A 48 -8.13 -9.16 -29.63
C VAL A 48 -8.59 -10.61 -29.69
N THR A 49 -7.83 -11.46 -30.38
CA THR A 49 -8.20 -12.86 -30.65
C THR A 49 -7.28 -13.89 -29.98
N SER A 50 -6.19 -13.45 -29.37
CA SER A 50 -5.23 -14.31 -28.67
C SER A 50 -4.42 -13.52 -27.64
N VAL A 51 -3.74 -14.22 -26.74
CA VAL A 51 -2.75 -13.60 -25.84
C VAL A 51 -1.64 -12.89 -26.63
N SER A 52 -1.20 -13.43 -27.78
CA SER A 52 -0.17 -12.78 -28.59
C SER A 52 -0.62 -11.43 -29.11
N ALA A 53 -1.83 -11.35 -29.67
CA ALA A 53 -2.39 -10.09 -30.17
C ALA A 53 -2.56 -9.04 -29.06
N PHE A 54 -2.85 -9.47 -27.82
CA PHE A 54 -2.87 -8.57 -26.67
C PHE A 54 -1.47 -8.05 -26.32
N LEU A 55 -0.45 -8.91 -26.32
CA LEU A 55 0.92 -8.50 -26.06
C LEU A 55 1.46 -7.55 -27.15
N ASP A 56 1.08 -7.77 -28.41
CA ASP A 56 1.42 -6.86 -29.52
C ASP A 56 0.88 -5.44 -29.25
N ILE A 57 -0.34 -5.32 -28.71
CA ILE A 57 -0.90 -4.02 -28.28
C ILE A 57 -0.02 -3.36 -27.21
N LEU A 58 0.41 -4.11 -26.18
CA LEU A 58 1.29 -3.56 -25.14
C LEU A 58 2.65 -3.10 -25.71
N GLU A 59 3.21 -3.88 -26.63
CA GLU A 59 4.44 -3.54 -27.33
C GLU A 59 4.28 -2.26 -28.18
N THR A 60 3.20 -2.16 -28.95
CA THR A 60 2.87 -0.93 -29.70
C THR A 60 2.73 0.26 -28.76
N ILE A 61 1.99 0.14 -27.65
CA ILE A 61 1.86 1.22 -26.65
C ILE A 61 3.24 1.67 -26.14
N ALA A 62 4.11 0.71 -25.80
CA ALA A 62 5.44 1.00 -25.28
C ALA A 62 6.31 1.73 -26.32
N VAL A 63 6.34 1.24 -27.56
CA VAL A 63 7.11 1.84 -28.65
C VAL A 63 6.57 3.23 -29.02
N GLU A 64 5.25 3.41 -29.04
CA GLU A 64 4.66 4.73 -29.28
C GLU A 64 5.01 5.68 -28.13
N LEU A 65 4.79 5.34 -26.87
CA LEU A 65 5.06 6.28 -25.76
C LEU A 65 6.54 6.52 -25.46
N ARG A 66 7.38 5.49 -25.58
CA ARG A 66 8.76 5.47 -25.05
C ARG A 66 9.82 5.26 -26.13
N GLY A 67 9.43 4.90 -27.35
CA GLY A 67 10.35 4.57 -28.44
C GLY A 67 10.99 3.19 -28.32
N THR A 68 10.76 2.47 -27.22
CA THR A 68 11.30 1.15 -26.94
C THR A 68 10.29 0.27 -26.22
N ALA A 69 10.32 -1.02 -26.53
CA ALA A 69 9.58 -2.04 -25.82
C ALA A 69 10.37 -2.57 -24.60
N PRO A 70 9.70 -3.14 -23.60
CA PRO A 70 10.35 -3.91 -22.53
C PRO A 70 11.07 -5.14 -23.13
N PRO A 71 12.04 -5.73 -22.41
CA PRO A 71 12.79 -6.90 -22.90
C PRO A 71 11.88 -8.12 -23.15
N ASP A 72 10.90 -8.35 -22.28
CA ASP A 72 9.93 -9.44 -22.41
C ASP A 72 8.70 -9.22 -21.53
N TYR A 73 7.67 -10.03 -21.77
CA TYR A 73 6.43 -10.12 -20.99
C TYR A 73 6.22 -11.53 -20.41
N HIS A 74 7.28 -12.30 -20.12
CA HIS A 74 7.18 -13.75 -19.86
C HIS A 74 6.27 -14.11 -18.69
N THR A 75 6.36 -13.39 -17.57
CA THR A 75 5.50 -13.63 -16.39
C THR A 75 4.05 -13.29 -16.71
N LEU A 76 3.81 -12.13 -17.34
CA LEU A 76 2.47 -11.73 -17.78
C LEU A 76 1.88 -12.75 -18.76
N LYS A 77 2.62 -13.12 -19.79
CA LYS A 77 2.23 -14.10 -20.81
C LYS A 77 1.83 -15.43 -20.18
N SER A 78 2.58 -15.90 -19.19
CA SER A 78 2.26 -17.13 -18.46
C SER A 78 0.94 -17.03 -17.70
N CYS A 79 0.70 -15.91 -17.00
CA CYS A 79 -0.57 -15.65 -16.32
C CYS A 79 -1.76 -15.53 -17.28
N LEU A 80 -1.56 -14.87 -18.43
CA LEU A 80 -2.60 -14.70 -19.44
C LEU A 80 -2.97 -16.00 -20.14
N HIS A 81 -1.99 -16.83 -20.53
CA HIS A 81 -2.27 -18.13 -21.16
C HIS A 81 -3.02 -19.09 -20.24
N ALA A 82 -2.77 -19.03 -18.93
CA ALA A 82 -3.52 -19.83 -17.97
C ALA A 82 -5.03 -19.48 -17.92
N ARG A 83 -5.42 -18.33 -18.49
CA ARG A 83 -6.78 -17.78 -18.45
C ARG A 83 -7.21 -17.17 -19.80
N GLU A 84 -6.72 -17.71 -20.92
CA GLU A 84 -6.89 -17.08 -22.23
C GLU A 84 -8.37 -16.88 -22.60
N GLU A 85 -9.23 -17.86 -22.34
CA GLU A 85 -10.67 -17.74 -22.62
C GLU A 85 -11.33 -16.61 -21.80
N GLU A 86 -11.03 -16.53 -20.52
CA GLU A 86 -11.56 -15.50 -19.62
C GLU A 86 -10.97 -14.12 -19.96
N LEU A 87 -9.70 -14.08 -20.37
CA LEU A 87 -9.06 -12.88 -20.88
C LEU A 87 -9.84 -12.30 -22.05
N LEU A 88 -10.10 -13.10 -23.08
CA LEU A 88 -10.72 -12.63 -24.32
C LEU A 88 -12.20 -12.26 -24.13
N ASN A 89 -12.93 -13.03 -23.32
CA ASN A 89 -14.38 -12.89 -23.22
C ASN A 89 -14.85 -11.97 -22.09
N THR A 90 -14.03 -11.76 -21.04
CA THR A 90 -14.44 -11.04 -19.82
C THR A 90 -13.47 -9.93 -19.45
N ILE A 91 -12.19 -10.25 -19.23
CA ILE A 91 -11.22 -9.31 -18.68
C ILE A 91 -10.87 -8.22 -19.69
N TRP A 92 -10.50 -8.58 -20.92
CA TRP A 92 -10.10 -7.62 -21.94
C TRP A 92 -11.21 -6.62 -22.30
N PRO A 93 -12.47 -7.06 -22.56
CA PRO A 93 -13.58 -6.13 -22.76
C PRO A 93 -13.68 -5.10 -21.64
N LYS A 94 -13.55 -5.53 -20.38
CA LYS A 94 -13.63 -4.62 -19.22
C LYS A 94 -12.44 -3.68 -19.11
N VAL A 95 -11.22 -4.16 -19.36
CA VAL A 95 -10.00 -3.32 -19.41
C VAL A 95 -10.14 -2.24 -20.48
N LYS A 96 -10.56 -2.62 -21.69
CA LYS A 96 -10.77 -1.69 -22.81
C LYS A 96 -11.84 -0.65 -22.50
N GLU A 97 -12.98 -1.07 -21.95
CA GLU A 97 -14.05 -0.17 -21.50
C GLU A 97 -13.51 0.86 -20.50
N LEU A 98 -12.90 0.40 -19.40
CA LEU A 98 -12.37 1.28 -18.35
C LEU A 98 -11.28 2.22 -18.86
N ALA A 99 -10.39 1.73 -19.73
CA ALA A 99 -9.32 2.55 -20.30
C ALA A 99 -9.90 3.66 -21.19
N LEU A 100 -10.75 3.32 -22.17
CA LEU A 100 -11.30 4.28 -23.13
C LEU A 100 -12.26 5.29 -22.51
N ASP A 101 -12.78 5.02 -21.32
CA ASP A 101 -13.71 5.88 -20.61
C ASP A 101 -13.03 6.99 -19.77
N MET A 102 -11.69 7.02 -19.77
CA MET A 102 -10.91 8.03 -19.03
C MET A 102 -11.34 9.48 -19.29
N PRO A 103 -11.65 9.96 -20.52
CA PRO A 103 -12.10 11.34 -20.73
C PRO A 103 -13.44 11.65 -20.07
N ARG A 104 -14.33 10.66 -19.94
CA ARG A 104 -15.61 10.81 -19.23
C ARG A 104 -15.38 10.84 -17.73
N LEU A 105 -14.54 9.95 -17.22
CA LEU A 105 -14.25 9.79 -15.79
C LEU A 105 -13.34 10.90 -15.22
N PHE A 106 -12.47 11.45 -16.06
CA PHE A 106 -11.51 12.50 -15.74
C PHE A 106 -11.51 13.58 -16.83
N PRO A 107 -12.58 14.41 -16.93
CA PRO A 107 -12.75 15.38 -18.01
C PRO A 107 -11.71 16.51 -18.03
N MET A 108 -10.96 16.69 -16.94
CA MET A 108 -9.84 17.62 -16.86
C MET A 108 -8.49 16.98 -17.22
N HIS A 109 -8.49 15.70 -17.61
CA HIS A 109 -7.32 14.90 -17.97
C HIS A 109 -6.19 14.94 -16.94
N ARG A 110 -6.55 15.06 -15.66
CA ARG A 110 -5.60 15.25 -14.56
C ARG A 110 -6.14 14.70 -13.25
N LEU A 111 -5.23 14.29 -12.38
CA LEU A 111 -5.49 13.74 -11.06
C LEU A 111 -4.86 14.65 -10.00
N PRO A 112 -5.57 15.06 -8.92
CA PRO A 112 -4.96 15.89 -7.88
C PRO A 112 -3.82 15.17 -7.17
N VAL A 113 -2.72 15.88 -6.93
CA VAL A 113 -1.58 15.38 -6.15
C VAL A 113 -1.77 15.78 -4.68
N LEU A 114 -1.55 14.83 -3.78
CA LEU A 114 -1.67 15.02 -2.35
C LEU A 114 -0.57 15.96 -1.84
N LYS A 115 -0.99 16.98 -1.10
CA LYS A 115 -0.07 17.99 -0.55
C LYS A 115 -0.63 18.62 0.71
N GLU A 116 0.23 18.81 1.70
CA GLU A 116 -0.08 19.60 2.89
C GLU A 116 -0.39 21.06 2.53
N GLY A 117 -1.46 21.61 3.12
CA GLY A 117 -1.93 22.96 2.81
C GLY A 117 -2.58 23.10 1.42
N GLY A 118 -2.76 21.99 0.69
CA GLY A 118 -3.47 21.90 -0.59
C GLY A 118 -4.49 20.75 -0.57
N THR A 119 -4.44 19.87 -1.57
CA THR A 119 -5.28 18.68 -1.62
C THR A 119 -4.80 17.65 -0.59
N GLY A 120 -5.44 17.62 0.59
CA GLY A 120 -5.13 16.63 1.63
C GLY A 120 -5.78 15.25 1.39
N LYS A 121 -6.78 15.18 0.50
CA LYS A 121 -7.57 13.96 0.26
C LYS A 121 -8.08 13.91 -1.17
N VAL A 122 -8.01 12.73 -1.79
CA VAL A 122 -8.60 12.41 -3.09
C VAL A 122 -9.58 11.27 -2.88
N GLY A 123 -10.84 11.47 -3.27
CA GLY A 123 -11.87 10.42 -3.30
C GLY A 123 -12.25 10.10 -4.73
N LEU A 124 -12.24 8.83 -5.10
CA LEU A 124 -12.56 8.32 -6.44
C LEU A 124 -13.64 7.25 -6.35
N SER A 125 -14.54 7.21 -7.33
CA SER A 125 -15.42 6.05 -7.53
C SER A 125 -14.60 4.80 -7.90
N ARG A 126 -15.14 3.61 -7.66
CA ARG A 126 -14.49 2.36 -8.12
C ARG A 126 -14.25 2.35 -9.62
N GLU A 127 -15.15 2.92 -10.42
CA GLU A 127 -14.99 3.05 -11.86
C GLU A 127 -13.77 3.93 -12.23
N GLN A 128 -13.61 5.08 -11.56
CA GLN A 128 -12.42 5.94 -11.70
C GLN A 128 -11.13 5.21 -11.30
N VAL A 129 -11.15 4.46 -10.19
CA VAL A 129 -9.99 3.67 -9.77
C VAL A 129 -9.70 2.55 -10.78
N GLY A 130 -10.72 1.83 -11.25
CA GLY A 130 -10.60 0.79 -12.28
C GLY A 130 -10.03 1.33 -13.59
N CYS A 131 -10.41 2.54 -14.00
CA CYS A 131 -9.78 3.26 -15.11
C CYS A 131 -8.28 3.47 -14.87
N LEU A 132 -7.87 3.99 -13.70
CA LEU A 132 -6.45 4.16 -13.38
C LEU A 132 -5.70 2.82 -13.39
N VAL A 133 -6.26 1.76 -12.79
CA VAL A 133 -5.68 0.41 -12.79
C VAL A 133 -5.56 -0.16 -14.20
N ALA A 134 -6.54 0.08 -15.09
CA ALA A 134 -6.46 -0.31 -16.50
C ALA A 134 -5.29 0.38 -17.21
N HIS A 135 -5.06 1.66 -16.91
CA HIS A 135 -3.92 2.40 -17.45
C HIS A 135 -2.57 1.97 -16.86
N GLN A 136 -2.52 1.55 -15.59
CA GLN A 136 -1.35 0.89 -14.98
C GLN A 136 -1.05 -0.46 -15.65
N PHE A 137 -2.09 -1.24 -15.97
CA PHE A 137 -1.99 -2.53 -16.64
C PHE A 137 -1.54 -2.40 -18.10
N LEU A 138 -2.07 -1.43 -18.83
CA LEU A 138 -1.68 -1.12 -20.21
C LEU A 138 -0.32 -0.39 -20.32
N SER A 139 0.31 -0.05 -19.19
CA SER A 139 1.58 0.68 -19.14
C SER A 139 1.57 2.02 -19.89
N THR A 140 0.48 2.77 -19.74
CA THR A 140 0.23 4.04 -20.45
C THR A 140 0.52 5.29 -19.61
N LEU A 141 0.76 5.13 -18.31
CA LEU A 141 1.00 6.25 -17.40
C LEU A 141 2.46 6.70 -17.44
N ALA A 142 2.67 8.01 -17.43
CA ALA A 142 3.99 8.62 -17.31
C ALA A 142 4.49 8.54 -15.86
N ALA A 143 5.81 8.47 -15.67
CA ALA A 143 6.39 8.51 -14.34
C ALA A 143 6.01 9.83 -13.61
N PRO A 144 5.51 9.78 -12.36
CA PRO A 144 5.39 10.98 -11.55
C PRO A 144 6.80 11.54 -11.23
N LEU A 145 6.87 12.84 -10.95
CA LEU A 145 8.16 13.53 -10.74
C LEU A 145 8.97 13.04 -9.53
N TRP A 146 8.34 12.30 -8.61
CA TRP A 146 8.98 11.80 -7.40
C TRP A 146 9.41 10.34 -7.48
N GLN A 147 8.90 9.56 -8.43
CA GLN A 147 9.20 8.13 -8.49
C GLN A 147 9.03 7.61 -9.92
N ASP A 148 10.11 7.10 -10.48
CA ASP A 148 10.11 6.48 -11.80
C ASP A 148 10.08 4.95 -11.70
N GLY A 149 9.41 4.30 -12.65
CA GLY A 149 9.32 2.86 -12.78
C GLY A 149 8.22 2.17 -11.97
N PHE A 150 7.50 2.87 -11.09
CA PHE A 150 6.48 2.27 -10.21
C PHE A 150 5.05 2.74 -10.50
N GLN A 151 4.85 3.53 -11.54
CA GLN A 151 3.53 4.01 -11.96
C GLN A 151 2.70 2.91 -12.65
N ASN A 152 3.36 1.97 -13.34
CA ASN A 152 2.73 0.93 -14.16
C ASN A 152 3.09 -0.47 -13.62
N PHE A 153 2.32 -1.48 -14.04
CA PHE A 153 2.54 -2.87 -13.66
C PHE A 153 3.62 -3.59 -14.47
N GLU A 154 4.28 -2.88 -15.40
CA GLU A 154 5.37 -3.43 -16.24
C GLU A 154 6.48 -4.11 -15.43
N ILE A 155 6.73 -3.64 -14.21
CA ILE A 155 7.71 -4.24 -13.30
C ILE A 155 7.40 -5.71 -12.96
N TRP A 156 6.15 -6.14 -13.10
CA TRP A 156 5.73 -7.52 -12.84
C TRP A 156 5.80 -8.42 -14.08
N TYR A 157 5.92 -7.86 -15.29
CA TYR A 157 5.67 -8.61 -16.53
C TYR A 157 6.85 -9.45 -16.99
N GLN A 158 8.07 -9.00 -16.71
CA GLN A 158 9.30 -9.65 -17.14
C GLN A 158 9.49 -11.02 -16.48
N GLY A 159 10.18 -11.94 -17.15
CA GLY A 159 10.51 -13.26 -16.61
C GLY A 159 11.55 -13.23 -15.48
N GLU A 160 12.54 -12.33 -15.58
CA GLU A 160 13.51 -12.14 -14.51
C GLU A 160 12.89 -11.33 -13.37
N GLN A 161 12.66 -12.00 -12.23
CA GLN A 161 12.01 -11.42 -11.06
C GLN A 161 12.83 -11.66 -9.79
N PRO A 162 12.93 -10.66 -8.89
CA PRO A 162 13.61 -10.84 -7.61
C PRO A 162 12.89 -11.84 -6.70
N HIS A 163 11.58 -12.02 -6.91
CA HIS A 163 10.78 -13.02 -6.22
C HIS A 163 10.07 -13.95 -7.21
N VAL A 164 10.18 -15.25 -6.99
CA VAL A 164 9.74 -16.29 -7.95
C VAL A 164 8.22 -16.33 -8.17
N SER A 165 7.43 -15.95 -7.18
CA SER A 165 5.96 -16.08 -7.24
C SER A 165 5.19 -14.76 -7.11
N ALA A 166 5.79 -13.72 -6.53
CA ALA A 166 5.02 -12.56 -6.07
C ALA A 166 4.45 -11.72 -7.23
N PRO A 167 5.24 -11.39 -8.28
CA PRO A 167 4.71 -10.73 -9.46
C PRO A 167 3.55 -11.47 -10.12
N GLY A 168 3.62 -12.81 -10.22
CA GLY A 168 2.53 -13.63 -10.76
C GLY A 168 1.26 -13.57 -9.90
N ILE A 169 1.40 -13.55 -8.56
CA ILE A 169 0.28 -13.36 -7.64
C ILE A 169 -0.37 -11.98 -7.84
N TYR A 170 0.44 -10.92 -8.00
CA TYR A 170 -0.07 -9.56 -8.20
C TYR A 170 -0.75 -9.38 -9.56
N ILE A 171 -0.19 -9.94 -10.62
CA ILE A 171 -0.85 -9.99 -11.94
C ILE A 171 -2.18 -10.73 -11.83
N THR A 172 -2.21 -11.86 -11.12
CA THR A 172 -3.46 -12.62 -10.90
C THR A 172 -4.50 -11.77 -10.16
N ALA A 173 -4.08 -10.98 -9.16
CA ALA A 173 -4.97 -10.05 -8.46
C ALA A 173 -5.57 -8.98 -9.38
N VAL A 174 -4.78 -8.44 -10.32
CA VAL A 174 -5.26 -7.47 -11.32
C VAL A 174 -6.24 -8.12 -12.31
N LEU A 175 -5.95 -9.33 -12.77
CA LEU A 175 -6.84 -10.06 -13.68
C LEU A 175 -8.17 -10.41 -13.00
N ASP A 176 -8.13 -10.89 -11.76
CA ASP A 176 -9.33 -11.17 -10.96
C ASP A 176 -10.13 -9.90 -10.65
N TYR A 177 -9.45 -8.78 -10.43
CA TYR A 177 -10.10 -7.49 -10.21
C TYR A 177 -10.96 -7.09 -11.41
N PHE A 178 -10.40 -7.13 -12.62
CA PHE A 178 -11.16 -6.82 -13.83
C PHE A 178 -12.28 -7.84 -14.10
N ALA A 179 -12.03 -9.13 -13.89
CA ALA A 179 -13.05 -10.16 -14.02
C ALA A 179 -14.23 -9.92 -13.07
N GLN A 180 -13.95 -9.56 -11.82
CA GLN A 180 -14.98 -9.23 -10.83
C GLN A 180 -15.73 -7.94 -11.19
N MET A 181 -15.05 -6.91 -11.67
CA MET A 181 -15.69 -5.67 -12.14
C MET A 181 -16.59 -5.90 -13.36
N ALA A 182 -16.25 -6.84 -14.25
CA ALA A 182 -17.03 -7.12 -15.45
C ALA A 182 -18.42 -7.71 -15.14
N ILE A 183 -18.53 -8.45 -14.03
CA ILE A 183 -19.78 -9.13 -13.61
C ILE A 183 -20.47 -8.44 -12.44
N ALA A 184 -19.91 -7.35 -11.93
CA ALA A 184 -20.45 -6.66 -10.77
C ALA A 184 -21.73 -5.88 -11.13
N GLU A 185 -22.83 -6.22 -10.46
CA GLU A 185 -24.00 -5.34 -10.39
C GLU A 185 -23.71 -4.25 -9.33
N GLU A 186 -23.16 -3.11 -9.74
CA GLU A 186 -22.92 -1.99 -8.83
C GLU A 186 -24.24 -1.35 -8.38
N ARG A 187 -24.62 -1.59 -7.12
CA ARG A 187 -25.80 -1.00 -6.47
C ARG A 187 -25.48 -0.19 -5.21
N LEU A 188 -24.21 -0.12 -4.81
CA LEU A 188 -23.75 0.55 -3.59
C LEU A 188 -22.85 1.71 -3.97
N GLU A 189 -23.06 2.87 -3.35
CA GLU A 189 -22.08 3.97 -3.42
C GLU A 189 -20.79 3.53 -2.74
N TRP A 190 -19.73 3.37 -3.54
CA TRP A 190 -18.43 2.90 -3.07
C TRP A 190 -17.35 3.87 -3.55
N THR A 191 -16.74 4.56 -2.58
CA THR A 191 -15.64 5.49 -2.83
C THR A 191 -14.35 4.97 -2.24
N VAL A 192 -13.29 4.97 -3.03
CA VAL A 192 -11.92 4.74 -2.59
C VAL A 192 -11.29 6.09 -2.27
N THR A 193 -10.63 6.21 -1.11
CA THR A 193 -10.00 7.48 -0.72
C THR A 193 -8.52 7.32 -0.42
N TYR A 194 -7.71 8.27 -0.91
CA TYR A 194 -6.30 8.43 -0.59
C TYR A 194 -6.14 9.76 0.18
N GLU A 195 -5.67 9.69 1.42
CA GLU A 195 -5.62 10.84 2.31
C GLU A 195 -4.22 11.02 2.90
N LEU A 196 -3.60 12.16 2.63
CA LEU A 196 -2.34 12.56 3.24
C LEU A 196 -2.65 13.25 4.56
N VAL A 197 -2.39 12.55 5.66
CA VAL A 197 -2.58 13.08 7.01
C VAL A 197 -1.26 13.70 7.45
N SER A 198 -1.25 15.02 7.64
CA SER A 198 -0.11 15.78 8.19
C SER A 198 -0.44 16.46 9.52
N ARG A 199 -1.72 16.82 9.72
CA ARG A 199 -2.20 17.58 10.88
C ARG A 199 -2.54 16.69 12.06
N SER A 200 -1.72 16.84 13.09
CA SER A 200 -1.99 16.55 14.50
C SER A 200 -0.71 17.03 15.19
N GLU A 201 -0.75 18.16 15.89
CA GLU A 201 0.34 18.47 16.82
C GLU A 201 0.34 17.36 17.86
N VAL A 202 1.26 16.41 17.71
CA VAL A 202 1.72 15.66 18.87
C VAL A 202 2.57 16.66 19.63
N SER A 203 1.94 17.35 20.57
CA SER A 203 2.62 18.34 21.39
C SER A 203 3.45 17.60 22.43
N PHE A 204 4.66 17.18 22.03
CA PHE A 204 5.72 16.84 22.98
C PHE A 204 6.19 18.13 23.66
N GLY A 205 5.43 18.64 24.63
CA GLY A 205 5.82 19.86 25.36
C GLY A 205 7.14 19.60 26.10
N ASN A 206 8.22 20.31 25.76
CA ASN A 206 9.57 20.10 26.32
C ASN A 206 10.05 18.63 26.31
N GLY A 207 9.65 17.83 25.32
CA GLY A 207 9.99 16.40 25.24
C GLY A 207 9.10 15.47 26.08
N VAL A 208 8.09 16.02 26.76
CA VAL A 208 7.13 15.27 27.57
C VAL A 208 5.90 14.97 26.72
N LEU A 209 5.53 13.68 26.64
CA LEU A 209 4.25 13.27 26.05
C LEU A 209 3.09 13.89 26.87
N GLN A 210 2.13 14.57 26.25
CA GLN A 210 1.05 15.24 27.03
C GLN A 210 0.08 14.25 27.69
N ASP A 211 -0.21 13.13 27.03
CA ASP A 211 -1.18 12.12 27.45
C ASP A 211 -0.64 11.09 28.48
N ARG A 212 0.36 11.47 29.27
CA ARG A 212 1.09 10.54 30.16
C ARG A 212 0.24 9.85 31.23
N LEU A 213 -0.82 10.50 31.68
CA LEU A 213 -1.70 9.97 32.72
C LEU A 213 -2.74 8.96 32.17
N LYS A 214 -2.84 8.80 30.85
CA LYS A 214 -3.77 7.81 30.25
C LYS A 214 -3.37 6.40 30.65
N GLU A 215 -4.37 5.54 30.79
CA GLU A 215 -4.15 4.11 30.96
C GLU A 215 -3.65 3.50 29.64
N LEU A 216 -2.85 2.44 29.74
CA LEU A 216 -2.53 1.65 28.55
C LEU A 216 -3.77 0.86 28.11
N GLY A 217 -4.10 0.96 26.83
CA GLY A 217 -5.24 0.29 26.22
C GLY A 217 -5.02 -1.21 26.03
N ASP A 218 -6.08 -1.90 25.59
CA ASP A 218 -6.03 -3.33 25.30
C ASP A 218 -4.97 -3.64 24.22
N ILE A 219 -4.18 -4.67 24.50
CA ILE A 219 -3.14 -5.18 23.60
C ILE A 219 -3.26 -6.71 23.54
N THR A 220 -3.25 -7.23 22.32
CA THR A 220 -3.31 -8.66 22.04
C THR A 220 -2.13 -9.07 21.17
N ILE A 221 -1.41 -10.12 21.57
CA ILE A 221 -0.36 -10.73 20.75
C ILE A 221 -0.95 -11.99 20.12
N THR A 222 -0.92 -12.05 18.79
CA THR A 222 -1.49 -13.16 18.02
C THR A 222 -0.39 -13.83 17.21
N GLY A 223 -0.06 -15.06 17.59
CA GLY A 223 0.79 -15.93 16.78
C GLY A 223 0.00 -16.49 15.61
N LEU A 224 0.53 -16.32 14.40
CA LEU A 224 -0.03 -16.88 13.18
C LEU A 224 0.88 -17.99 12.68
N SER A 225 0.30 -19.15 12.37
CA SER A 225 1.05 -20.26 11.75
C SER A 225 1.69 -19.84 10.42
N GLU A 226 0.95 -19.04 9.65
CA GLU A 226 1.44 -18.32 8.49
C GLU A 226 0.79 -16.94 8.47
N LYS A 227 1.50 -15.92 7.99
CA LYS A 227 0.85 -14.63 7.68
C LYS A 227 -0.31 -14.86 6.74
N THR A 228 -1.38 -14.10 6.92
CA THR A 228 -2.64 -14.30 6.18
C THR A 228 -3.23 -12.98 5.71
N SER A 229 -3.99 -13.04 4.62
CA SER A 229 -4.84 -11.96 4.14
C SER A 229 -6.33 -12.17 4.49
N GLU A 230 -6.65 -12.91 5.56
CA GLU A 230 -8.04 -13.00 6.01
C GLU A 230 -8.62 -11.62 6.38
N PRO A 231 -9.87 -11.27 6.00
CA PRO A 231 -10.37 -9.90 6.07
C PRO A 231 -10.32 -9.28 7.47
N GLN A 232 -10.47 -10.10 8.52
CA GLN A 232 -10.41 -9.66 9.91
C GLN A 232 -9.07 -9.01 10.32
N PHE A 233 -7.99 -9.30 9.59
CA PHE A 233 -6.66 -8.74 9.83
C PHE A 233 -6.28 -7.62 8.86
N LEU A 234 -7.14 -7.32 7.89
CA LEU A 234 -6.88 -6.36 6.81
C LEU A 234 -7.45 -4.96 7.08
N GLY A 235 -7.84 -4.69 8.33
CA GLY A 235 -8.39 -3.40 8.73
C GLY A 235 -9.81 -3.17 8.21
N THR A 236 -10.64 -4.23 8.13
CA THR A 236 -12.05 -4.15 7.73
C THR A 236 -12.97 -3.88 8.94
N SER A 237 -14.24 -3.53 8.69
CA SER A 237 -15.27 -3.37 9.73
C SER A 237 -14.93 -2.28 10.76
N GLY A 238 -14.46 -1.13 10.26
CA GLY A 238 -14.10 0.06 11.03
C GLY A 238 -12.74 -0.02 11.72
N ASN A 239 -12.06 -1.17 11.65
CA ASN A 239 -10.70 -1.33 12.15
C ASN A 239 -9.68 -0.73 11.18
N ALA A 240 -8.42 -0.73 11.57
CA ALA A 240 -7.32 -0.32 10.69
C ALA A 240 -6.17 -1.33 10.70
N VAL A 241 -5.40 -1.37 9.63
CA VAL A 241 -4.17 -2.18 9.54
C VAL A 241 -2.97 -1.30 9.21
N VAL A 242 -1.87 -1.52 9.93
CA VAL A 242 -0.58 -0.88 9.68
C VAL A 242 0.08 -1.50 8.46
N ILE A 243 0.40 -0.64 7.49
CA ILE A 243 1.25 -0.95 6.36
C ILE A 243 2.63 -0.35 6.64
N SER A 244 3.62 -1.22 6.88
CA SER A 244 5.03 -0.87 7.03
C SER A 244 5.57 -0.45 5.68
N ALA A 245 5.36 0.83 5.36
CA ALA A 245 5.62 1.40 4.06
C ALA A 245 7.08 1.84 3.90
N ASN A 246 7.52 2.02 2.66
CA ASN A 246 8.60 2.96 2.36
C ASN A 246 8.05 4.40 2.33
N LYS A 247 8.91 5.41 2.45
CA LYS A 247 8.50 6.82 2.27
C LYS A 247 7.97 7.07 0.84
N PHE A 248 8.49 6.33 -0.14
CA PHE A 248 7.91 6.23 -1.48
C PHE A 248 6.86 5.11 -1.46
N ILE A 249 5.59 5.50 -1.31
CA ILE A 249 4.49 4.54 -1.30
C ILE A 249 4.48 3.75 -2.60
N GLY A 250 4.27 2.45 -2.51
CA GLY A 250 3.90 1.72 -3.70
C GLY A 250 3.92 0.22 -3.58
N PHE A 251 3.74 -0.37 -4.75
CA PHE A 251 3.91 -1.78 -4.96
C PHE A 251 5.32 -2.07 -5.48
N GLY A 252 5.65 -3.36 -5.58
CA GLY A 252 6.99 -3.80 -5.95
C GLY A 252 7.01 -5.28 -6.24
N ARG A 253 8.17 -5.92 -6.09
CA ARG A 253 8.44 -7.25 -6.67
C ARG A 253 8.95 -8.28 -5.66
N SER A 254 9.24 -7.86 -4.44
CA SER A 254 10.05 -8.63 -3.48
C SER A 254 9.24 -9.35 -2.39
N ALA A 255 7.91 -9.21 -2.40
CA ALA A 255 7.01 -9.70 -1.35
C ALA A 255 7.29 -9.11 0.05
N THR A 256 7.69 -7.85 0.13
CA THR A 256 7.65 -7.10 1.40
C THR A 256 6.19 -6.96 1.87
N GLN A 257 5.96 -6.58 3.13
CA GLN A 257 4.58 -6.44 3.62
C GLN A 257 3.78 -5.44 2.76
N GLU A 258 4.32 -4.25 2.52
CA GLU A 258 3.66 -3.23 1.71
C GLU A 258 3.30 -3.78 0.32
N GLU A 259 4.28 -4.38 -0.37
CA GLU A 259 4.08 -4.92 -1.71
C GLU A 259 3.00 -6.00 -1.76
N VAL A 260 2.90 -6.86 -0.74
CA VAL A 260 1.84 -7.88 -0.67
C VAL A 260 0.48 -7.24 -0.45
N PHE A 261 0.37 -6.28 0.47
CA PHE A 261 -0.89 -5.60 0.75
C PHE A 261 -1.39 -4.81 -0.46
N VAL A 262 -0.51 -4.07 -1.13
CA VAL A 262 -0.85 -3.24 -2.29
C VAL A 262 -1.03 -4.12 -3.54
N GLY A 263 -0.12 -5.05 -3.80
CA GLY A 263 -0.16 -5.92 -4.99
C GLY A 263 -1.34 -6.90 -5.03
N THR A 264 -1.92 -7.23 -3.87
CA THR A 264 -3.17 -8.02 -3.78
C THR A 264 -4.44 -7.17 -3.74
N THR A 265 -4.30 -5.84 -3.71
CA THR A 265 -5.38 -4.86 -3.61
C THR A 265 -5.22 -3.84 -4.76
N PRO A 266 -5.63 -4.17 -6.00
CA PRO A 266 -5.37 -3.30 -7.17
C PRO A 266 -5.85 -1.85 -7.01
N GLU A 267 -6.92 -1.63 -6.26
CA GLU A 267 -7.45 -0.29 -5.95
C GLU A 267 -6.51 0.57 -5.08
N ALA A 268 -5.56 -0.03 -4.37
CA ALA A 268 -4.53 0.70 -3.63
C ALA A 268 -3.37 1.14 -4.54
N CYS A 269 -3.14 0.47 -5.68
CA CYS A 269 -2.01 0.74 -6.57
C CYS A 269 -1.95 2.18 -7.12
N PRO A 270 -3.06 2.87 -7.43
CA PRO A 270 -3.02 4.26 -7.89
C PRO A 270 -2.50 5.27 -6.85
N ALA A 271 -2.30 4.86 -5.59
CA ALA A 271 -1.69 5.71 -4.56
C ALA A 271 -0.33 6.29 -5.00
N VAL A 272 0.45 5.54 -5.79
CA VAL A 272 1.76 5.96 -6.32
C VAL A 272 1.67 7.21 -7.22
N LEU A 273 0.52 7.44 -7.86
CA LEU A 273 0.30 8.54 -8.81
C LEU A 273 -0.03 9.86 -8.10
N VAL A 274 -0.55 9.77 -6.87
CA VAL A 274 -1.06 10.93 -6.13
C VAL A 274 -0.26 11.25 -4.88
N THR A 275 0.65 10.38 -4.45
CA THR A 275 1.35 10.51 -3.17
C THR A 275 2.83 10.79 -3.39
N PRO A 276 3.28 12.05 -3.26
CA PRO A 276 4.70 12.34 -3.15
C PRO A 276 5.33 11.67 -1.91
N PRO A 277 6.67 11.65 -1.80
CA PRO A 277 7.34 10.93 -0.74
C PRO A 277 6.93 11.49 0.62
N LEU A 278 6.56 10.59 1.54
CA LEU A 278 6.13 10.98 2.87
C LEU A 278 7.27 11.69 3.62
N THR A 279 6.96 12.82 4.24
CA THR A 279 7.85 13.43 5.24
C THR A 279 7.72 12.72 6.59
N ASP A 280 8.61 13.01 7.54
CA ASP A 280 8.49 12.51 8.92
C ASP A 280 7.16 12.89 9.59
N SER A 281 6.55 14.00 9.16
CA SER A 281 5.29 14.49 9.68
C SER A 281 4.06 13.99 8.91
N GLN A 282 4.21 13.05 7.98
CA GLN A 282 3.12 12.61 7.11
C GLN A 282 2.90 11.10 7.18
N VAL A 283 1.65 10.69 6.96
CA VAL A 283 1.24 9.31 6.71
C VAL A 283 0.21 9.32 5.59
N LEU A 284 0.13 8.23 4.83
CA LEU A 284 -0.93 8.03 3.86
C LEU A 284 -1.98 7.09 4.46
N VAL A 285 -3.25 7.49 4.39
CA VAL A 285 -4.38 6.64 4.75
C VAL A 285 -5.19 6.32 3.51
N VAL A 286 -5.31 5.03 3.21
CA VAL A 286 -6.10 4.54 2.07
C VAL A 286 -7.33 3.82 2.61
N ARG A 287 -8.51 4.16 2.09
CA ARG A 287 -9.78 3.55 2.52
C ARG A 287 -10.62 3.05 1.38
N GLY A 288 -11.40 2.01 1.66
CA GLY A 288 -12.38 1.45 0.73
C GLY A 288 -11.79 0.51 -0.32
N CYS A 289 -10.54 0.07 -0.19
CA CYS A 289 -9.94 -0.82 -1.17
C CYS A 289 -10.21 -2.31 -0.86
N GLU A 290 -10.72 -3.05 -1.83
CA GLU A 290 -10.96 -4.49 -1.72
C GLU A 290 -9.70 -5.30 -2.04
N THR A 291 -9.29 -6.19 -1.14
CA THR A 291 -8.23 -7.18 -1.46
C THR A 291 -8.85 -8.31 -2.27
N VAL A 292 -8.21 -8.66 -3.38
CA VAL A 292 -8.80 -9.53 -4.41
C VAL A 292 -8.34 -10.97 -4.29
N VAL A 293 -7.05 -11.23 -3.99
CA VAL A 293 -6.56 -12.60 -3.79
C VAL A 293 -6.16 -12.88 -2.36
N LYS A 294 -6.41 -14.11 -1.95
CA LYS A 294 -6.03 -14.64 -0.65
C LYS A 294 -4.59 -15.10 -0.72
N THR A 295 -3.77 -14.61 0.19
CA THR A 295 -2.38 -15.01 0.34
C THR A 295 -2.11 -15.53 1.73
N VAL A 296 -1.21 -16.50 1.81
CA VAL A 296 -0.61 -16.94 3.06
C VAL A 296 0.91 -17.01 2.93
N GLY A 297 1.58 -16.94 4.08
CA GLY A 297 3.04 -16.83 4.15
C GLY A 297 3.54 -15.41 3.85
N GLN A 298 4.85 -15.23 3.92
CA GLN A 298 5.52 -13.96 3.58
C GLN A 298 6.92 -14.23 3.01
N GLY A 299 7.45 -13.28 2.23
CA GLY A 299 8.75 -13.41 1.58
C GLY A 299 8.77 -14.68 0.73
N ARG A 300 9.84 -15.47 0.81
CA ARG A 300 10.01 -16.71 0.01
C ARG A 300 8.88 -17.74 0.16
N LYS A 301 8.09 -17.69 1.23
CA LYS A 301 7.00 -18.63 1.50
C LYS A 301 5.63 -18.14 1.00
N ILE A 302 5.54 -16.93 0.44
CA ILE A 302 4.24 -16.41 -0.02
C ILE A 302 3.64 -17.31 -1.11
N ARG A 303 2.36 -17.63 -0.91
CA ARG A 303 1.55 -18.39 -1.86
C ARG A 303 0.14 -17.84 -1.92
N MET A 304 -0.46 -17.87 -3.11
CA MET A 304 -1.89 -17.65 -3.28
C MET A 304 -2.64 -18.89 -2.81
N CYS A 305 -3.74 -18.70 -2.08
CA CYS A 305 -4.61 -19.78 -1.59
C CYS A 305 -6.08 -19.62 -1.98
N GLY A 306 -6.38 -18.68 -2.90
CA GLY A 306 -7.70 -18.48 -3.48
C GLY A 306 -7.99 -17.02 -3.74
N THR A 307 -9.27 -16.70 -3.94
CA THR A 307 -9.75 -15.34 -4.17
C THR A 307 -10.75 -14.91 -3.10
N HIS A 308 -10.80 -13.61 -2.88
CA HIS A 308 -11.82 -12.93 -2.12
C HIS A 308 -12.97 -12.62 -3.09
N THR A 309 -14.06 -13.39 -2.99
CA THR A 309 -15.24 -13.25 -3.84
C THR A 309 -16.48 -13.03 -2.99
N ALA A 310 -17.30 -12.07 -3.39
CA ALA A 310 -18.58 -11.83 -2.75
C ALA A 310 -19.51 -13.04 -2.98
N PRO A 311 -20.12 -13.62 -1.94
CA PRO A 311 -21.15 -14.63 -2.10
C PRO A 311 -22.34 -14.07 -2.92
N GLN A 312 -23.07 -14.93 -3.62
CA GLN A 312 -24.33 -14.54 -4.25
C GLN A 312 -25.42 -14.24 -3.20
N GLY A 313 -26.37 -13.36 -3.53
CA GLY A 313 -27.50 -13.01 -2.66
C GLY A 313 -27.15 -12.01 -1.55
N GLU A 314 -27.95 -12.00 -0.47
CA GLU A 314 -27.85 -11.01 0.63
C GLU A 314 -26.49 -11.02 1.33
N ASN A 315 -25.86 -12.19 1.45
CA ASN A 315 -24.52 -12.35 2.02
C ASN A 315 -23.44 -11.59 1.23
N GLY A 316 -23.66 -11.34 -0.07
CA GLY A 316 -22.77 -10.52 -0.89
C GLY A 316 -22.76 -9.05 -0.48
N LYS A 317 -23.89 -8.52 0.02
CA LYS A 317 -23.99 -7.13 0.49
C LYS A 317 -23.18 -6.93 1.77
N GLU A 318 -23.36 -7.80 2.76
CA GLU A 318 -22.59 -7.77 4.00
C GLU A 318 -21.09 -7.92 3.75
N TYR A 319 -20.72 -8.81 2.83
CA TYR A 319 -19.34 -8.98 2.41
C TYR A 319 -18.76 -7.67 1.86
N LYS A 320 -19.46 -6.98 0.94
CA LYS A 320 -19.01 -5.71 0.38
C LYS A 320 -18.91 -4.60 1.44
N ILE A 321 -19.84 -4.55 2.39
CA ILE A 321 -19.84 -3.56 3.48
C ILE A 321 -18.55 -3.62 4.29
N LYS A 322 -17.98 -4.81 4.52
CA LYS A 322 -16.70 -4.96 5.25
C LYS A 322 -15.53 -4.27 4.56
N TRP A 323 -15.57 -4.12 3.24
CA TRP A 323 -14.51 -3.50 2.45
C TRP A 323 -14.69 -1.99 2.30
N LEU A 324 -15.93 -1.48 2.36
CA LEU A 324 -16.23 -0.04 2.24
C LEU A 324 -15.44 0.82 3.23
N ASP A 325 -15.27 0.32 4.46
CA ASP A 325 -14.58 1.03 5.53
C ASP A 325 -13.16 0.51 5.79
N ARG A 326 -12.66 -0.41 4.93
CA ARG A 326 -11.34 -0.97 5.11
C ARG A 326 -10.31 0.14 5.16
N THR A 327 -9.49 0.19 6.21
CA THR A 327 -8.50 1.26 6.41
C THR A 327 -7.07 0.70 6.44
N MET A 328 -6.25 1.18 5.51
CA MET A 328 -4.82 0.91 5.41
C MET A 328 -4.02 2.14 5.86
N LEU A 329 -3.17 1.99 6.88
CA LEU A 329 -2.34 3.06 7.44
C LEU A 329 -0.90 2.89 6.95
N PHE A 330 -0.53 3.60 5.89
CA PHE A 330 0.83 3.61 5.35
C PHE A 330 1.69 4.56 6.17
N MET A 331 2.62 3.96 6.91
CA MET A 331 3.58 4.66 7.75
C MET A 331 4.97 4.07 7.57
N ASP A 332 5.89 4.91 7.11
CA ASP A 332 7.29 4.56 6.95
C ASP A 332 8.00 4.58 8.31
N ALA A 333 8.74 3.53 8.62
CA ALA A 333 9.64 3.46 9.77
C ALA A 333 11.03 4.01 9.40
N LEU A 334 11.81 4.41 10.40
CA LEU A 334 13.23 4.70 10.21
C LEU A 334 14.00 3.42 9.86
N GLU A 335 14.95 3.54 8.95
CA GLU A 335 15.94 2.51 8.62
C GLU A 335 17.05 2.55 9.67
N LEU A 336 17.07 1.55 10.57
CA LEU A 336 17.96 1.43 11.73
C LEU A 336 18.89 0.21 11.62
N ASP A 337 19.06 -0.33 10.41
CA ASP A 337 19.88 -1.50 10.11
C ASP A 337 21.39 -1.23 10.17
N SER A 338 21.80 0.04 10.20
CA SER A 338 23.17 0.50 10.32
C SER A 338 23.62 0.56 11.79
N TYR A 339 23.69 -0.59 12.48
CA TYR A 339 24.17 -0.70 13.86
C TYR A 339 25.64 -1.16 13.89
N ASP A 340 26.53 -0.30 14.39
CA ASP A 340 27.97 -0.59 14.50
C ASP A 340 28.38 -1.19 15.86
N GLY A 341 27.42 -1.44 16.76
CA GLY A 341 27.67 -1.98 18.10
C GLY A 341 27.93 -0.93 19.19
N THR A 342 27.96 0.37 18.86
CA THR A 342 28.33 1.43 19.82
C THR A 342 27.14 2.19 20.40
N ALA A 343 26.09 2.42 19.60
CA ALA A 343 24.86 3.12 20.00
C ALA A 343 23.64 2.33 19.53
N TYR A 344 22.61 2.17 20.37
CA TYR A 344 21.41 1.42 20.02
C TYR A 344 20.35 2.38 19.44
N PRO A 345 20.25 2.51 18.11
CA PRO A 345 19.56 3.64 17.49
C PRO A 345 18.05 3.63 17.76
N ASP A 346 17.46 2.47 18.05
CA ASP A 346 16.03 2.33 18.37
C ASP A 346 15.58 3.14 19.57
N VAL A 347 16.45 3.35 20.56
CA VAL A 347 16.11 4.10 21.77
C VAL A 347 16.64 5.53 21.79
N GLU A 348 17.34 5.95 20.73
CA GLU A 348 17.76 7.34 20.62
C GLU A 348 16.55 8.25 20.71
N HIS A 349 16.63 9.28 21.54
CA HIS A 349 15.46 10.10 21.88
C HIS A 349 14.81 10.74 20.65
N THR A 350 15.61 11.09 19.65
CA THR A 350 15.14 11.61 18.36
C THR A 350 14.36 10.57 17.58
N ASN A 351 14.83 9.33 17.56
CA ASN A 351 14.23 8.22 16.80
C ASN A 351 12.94 7.76 17.47
N VAL A 352 12.94 7.58 18.79
CA VAL A 352 11.74 7.24 19.59
C VAL A 352 10.64 8.30 19.40
N LYS A 353 11.00 9.59 19.49
CA LYS A 353 10.04 10.70 19.25
C LYS A 353 9.47 10.67 17.84
N ARG A 354 10.31 10.45 16.83
CA ARG A 354 9.90 10.41 15.43
C ARG A 354 8.91 9.27 15.19
N GLU A 355 9.24 8.06 15.65
CA GLU A 355 8.39 6.89 15.46
C GLU A 355 7.07 6.99 16.23
N MET A 356 7.10 7.53 17.45
CA MET A 356 5.88 7.82 18.20
C MET A 356 5.01 8.87 17.51
N ALA A 357 5.61 9.95 16.98
CA ALA A 357 4.87 10.98 16.25
C ALA A 357 4.21 10.42 14.99
N LYS A 358 4.92 9.54 14.25
CA LYS A 358 4.42 8.86 13.06
C LYS A 358 3.23 7.95 13.41
N ALA A 359 3.37 7.11 14.44
CA ALA A 359 2.32 6.20 14.90
C ALA A 359 1.08 6.94 15.41
N LEU A 360 1.26 7.96 16.26
CA LEU A 360 0.16 8.80 16.75
C LEU A 360 -0.59 9.49 15.61
N ARG A 361 0.10 9.90 14.55
CA ARG A 361 -0.53 10.52 13.39
C ARG A 361 -1.36 9.52 12.59
N ALA A 362 -0.82 8.33 12.34
CA ALA A 362 -1.57 7.24 11.71
C ALA A 362 -2.81 6.86 12.52
N PHE A 363 -2.64 6.63 13.82
CA PHE A 363 -3.72 6.12 14.68
C PHE A 363 -4.74 7.20 15.03
N GLY A 364 -4.35 8.48 14.97
CA GLY A 364 -5.24 9.62 15.16
C GLY A 364 -5.95 10.10 13.89
N SER A 365 -5.78 9.42 12.75
CA SER A 365 -6.41 9.80 11.48
C SER A 365 -7.92 9.55 11.43
N ALA A 366 -8.44 8.69 12.31
CA ALA A 366 -9.86 8.51 12.61
C ALA A 366 -9.99 7.83 13.99
N SER A 367 -11.20 7.45 14.39
CA SER A 367 -11.42 6.58 15.54
C SER A 367 -11.47 5.13 15.08
N TYR A 368 -10.54 4.30 15.57
CA TYR A 368 -10.45 2.89 15.25
C TYR A 368 -10.74 2.05 16.50
N PRO A 369 -11.69 1.09 16.48
CA PRO A 369 -11.90 0.17 17.59
C PRO A 369 -10.65 -0.66 17.87
N ARG A 370 -10.03 -1.17 16.80
CA ARG A 370 -8.80 -1.95 16.86
C ARG A 370 -7.88 -1.65 15.68
N ILE A 371 -6.59 -1.68 15.96
CA ILE A 371 -5.52 -1.52 14.99
C ILE A 371 -4.73 -2.83 14.93
N TYR A 372 -4.56 -3.36 13.73
CA TYR A 372 -3.79 -4.57 13.46
C TYR A 372 -2.42 -4.18 12.92
N THR A 373 -1.37 -4.80 13.42
CA THR A 373 0.00 -4.54 12.95
C THR A 373 0.80 -5.82 12.91
N GLY A 374 1.73 -5.90 11.97
CA GLY A 374 2.88 -6.81 12.09
C GLY A 374 3.99 -6.17 12.93
N LEU A 375 5.20 -6.72 12.86
CA LEU A 375 6.41 -6.10 13.42
C LEU A 375 6.88 -4.94 12.51
N TRP A 376 6.22 -3.79 12.65
CA TRP A 376 6.47 -2.56 11.88
C TRP A 376 7.94 -2.11 11.98
N GLY A 377 8.61 -1.97 10.84
CA GLY A 377 10.02 -1.53 10.77
C GLY A 377 11.06 -2.54 11.27
N CYS A 378 10.67 -3.76 11.67
CA CYS A 378 11.60 -4.70 12.33
C CYS A 378 12.28 -5.73 11.41
N ARG A 379 12.08 -5.64 10.10
CA ARG A 379 12.67 -6.59 9.14
C ARG A 379 13.83 -5.94 8.42
N THR A 380 13.63 -5.57 7.16
CA THR A 380 14.66 -4.91 6.34
C THR A 380 15.18 -3.63 7.00
N PHE A 381 14.34 -2.91 7.74
CA PHE A 381 14.71 -1.66 8.41
C PHE A 381 15.38 -1.87 9.78
N GLY A 382 15.59 -3.11 10.22
CA GLY A 382 16.46 -3.43 11.36
C GLY A 382 15.95 -3.05 12.75
N GLY A 383 14.75 -2.47 12.90
CA GLY A 383 14.28 -1.99 14.19
C GLY A 383 14.00 -3.09 15.23
N ASP A 384 14.23 -2.78 16.50
CA ASP A 384 13.96 -3.66 17.63
C ASP A 384 12.44 -3.88 17.81
N PRO A 385 11.96 -5.14 17.76
CA PRO A 385 10.54 -5.45 17.95
C PRO A 385 9.98 -4.97 19.28
N GLY A 386 10.75 -5.03 20.36
CA GLY A 386 10.35 -4.58 21.69
C GLY A 386 10.05 -3.09 21.72
N VAL A 387 10.98 -2.27 21.22
CA VAL A 387 10.84 -0.82 21.11
C VAL A 387 9.68 -0.46 20.18
N LYS A 388 9.68 -0.97 18.95
CA LYS A 388 8.66 -0.59 17.94
C LYS A 388 7.25 -0.95 18.42
N MET A 389 7.06 -2.16 18.96
CA MET A 389 5.73 -2.59 19.39
C MET A 389 5.27 -1.86 20.67
N THR A 390 6.20 -1.50 21.56
CA THR A 390 5.89 -0.63 22.71
C THR A 390 5.45 0.76 22.24
N ILE A 391 6.13 1.36 21.26
CA ILE A 391 5.73 2.65 20.66
C ILE A 391 4.33 2.57 20.07
N LEU A 392 4.03 1.52 19.30
CA LEU A 392 2.68 1.34 18.74
C LEU A 392 1.62 1.16 19.84
N TRP A 393 1.93 0.42 20.91
CA TRP A 393 1.01 0.24 22.02
C TRP A 393 0.70 1.56 22.75
N LEU A 394 1.73 2.38 22.99
CA LEU A 394 1.55 3.73 23.56
C LEU A 394 0.70 4.60 22.63
N ALA A 395 0.99 4.62 21.33
CA ALA A 395 0.24 5.41 20.37
C ALA A 395 -1.24 4.99 20.31
N ALA A 396 -1.51 3.68 20.30
CA ALA A 396 -2.87 3.14 20.28
C ALA A 396 -3.63 3.50 21.57
N SER A 397 -2.97 3.36 22.72
CA SER A 397 -3.51 3.75 24.03
C SER A 397 -3.87 5.23 24.09
N VAL A 398 -2.98 6.10 23.61
CA VAL A 398 -3.22 7.55 23.55
C VAL A 398 -4.44 7.89 22.69
N LYS A 399 -4.64 7.15 21.59
CA LYS A 399 -5.76 7.35 20.65
C LYS A 399 -7.03 6.57 21.02
N GLY A 400 -7.00 5.79 22.11
CA GLY A 400 -8.16 5.03 22.57
C GLY A 400 -8.49 3.82 21.70
N SER A 401 -7.50 3.27 20.99
CA SER A 401 -7.65 2.07 20.15
C SER A 401 -7.03 0.86 20.82
N ALA A 402 -7.66 -0.31 20.67
CA ALA A 402 -7.01 -1.58 20.99
C ALA A 402 -5.94 -1.90 19.93
N LEU A 403 -4.87 -2.59 20.33
CA LEU A 403 -3.79 -3.00 19.43
C LEU A 403 -3.71 -4.54 19.33
N THR A 404 -3.64 -5.06 18.12
CA THR A 404 -3.31 -6.47 17.86
C THR A 404 -1.99 -6.56 17.11
N ILE A 405 -1.00 -7.18 17.74
CA ILE A 405 0.31 -7.47 17.15
C ILE A 405 0.27 -8.90 16.61
N MET A 406 0.47 -9.04 15.30
CA MET A 406 0.56 -10.31 14.61
C MET A 406 2.03 -10.66 14.38
N HIS A 407 2.45 -11.84 14.83
CA HIS A 407 3.77 -12.36 14.55
C HIS A 407 3.70 -13.72 13.87
N GLU A 408 4.75 -14.04 13.12
CA GLU A 408 4.92 -15.33 12.45
C GLU A 408 5.65 -16.32 13.36
N GLU A 409 5.70 -17.58 12.93
CA GLU A 409 6.56 -18.62 13.49
C GLU A 409 8.03 -18.16 13.59
N GLY A 410 8.71 -18.52 14.67
CA GLY A 410 10.09 -18.10 14.96
C GLY A 410 10.19 -16.74 15.63
N ARG A 411 9.10 -16.25 16.22
CA ARG A 411 9.03 -15.02 17.03
C ARG A 411 8.40 -15.26 18.41
N GLU A 412 8.40 -16.51 18.86
CA GLU A 412 7.82 -16.95 20.13
C GLU A 412 8.53 -16.30 21.32
N ASP A 413 9.87 -16.21 21.30
CA ASP A 413 10.66 -15.54 22.35
C ASP A 413 10.25 -14.06 22.51
N PHE A 414 10.09 -13.33 21.40
CA PHE A 414 9.57 -11.97 21.41
C PHE A 414 8.16 -11.92 22.02
N ALA A 415 7.26 -12.82 21.58
CA ALA A 415 5.88 -12.86 22.06
C ALA A 415 5.81 -13.12 23.57
N GLU A 416 6.55 -14.12 24.07
CA GLU A 416 6.63 -14.47 25.48
C GLU A 416 7.17 -13.31 26.32
N LYS A 417 8.27 -12.67 25.88
CA LYS A 417 8.83 -11.49 26.57
C LYS A 417 7.85 -10.33 26.58
N MET A 418 7.18 -10.05 25.46
CA MET A 418 6.20 -8.97 25.39
C MET A 418 4.98 -9.27 26.28
N VAL A 419 4.52 -10.53 26.38
CA VAL A 419 3.47 -10.92 27.34
C VAL A 419 3.91 -10.64 28.78
N ARG A 420 5.13 -11.05 29.16
CA ARG A 420 5.68 -10.77 30.50
C ARG A 420 5.77 -9.26 30.78
N PHE A 421 6.17 -8.49 29.78
CA PHE A 421 6.23 -7.03 29.88
C PHE A 421 4.83 -6.43 30.10
N MET A 422 3.83 -6.88 29.35
CA MET A 422 2.43 -6.49 29.54
C MET A 422 1.91 -6.83 30.94
N GLU A 423 2.23 -8.02 31.45
CA GLU A 423 1.85 -8.44 32.82
C GLU A 423 2.50 -7.55 33.88
N MET A 424 3.78 -7.22 33.72
CA MET A 424 4.48 -6.29 34.61
C MET A 424 3.82 -4.90 34.60
N VAL A 425 3.53 -4.36 33.41
CA VAL A 425 2.86 -3.06 33.23
C VAL A 425 1.51 -3.05 33.94
N ARG A 426 0.71 -4.11 33.80
CA ARG A 426 -0.59 -4.26 34.48
C ARG A 426 -0.44 -4.38 35.99
N ALA A 427 0.46 -5.23 36.46
CA ALA A 427 0.67 -5.48 37.89
C ALA A 427 1.13 -4.22 38.63
N ARG A 428 1.99 -3.42 37.99
CA ARG A 428 2.49 -2.15 38.54
C ARG A 428 1.56 -0.96 38.29
N ARG A 429 0.45 -1.17 37.57
CA ARG A 429 -0.54 -0.13 37.19
C ARG A 429 0.09 1.05 36.46
N TYR A 430 1.08 0.77 35.63
CA TYR A 430 1.75 1.79 34.84
C TYR A 430 0.77 2.48 33.88
N LYS A 431 1.01 3.77 33.69
CA LYS A 431 0.34 4.65 32.73
C LYS A 431 1.24 4.82 31.51
N VAL A 432 0.67 5.42 30.46
CA VAL A 432 1.40 5.72 29.22
C VAL A 432 2.73 6.42 29.49
N GLY A 433 2.77 7.33 30.46
CA GLY A 433 3.99 8.06 30.82
C GLY A 433 5.08 7.21 31.45
N ASP A 434 4.72 6.25 32.30
CA ASP A 434 5.70 5.37 32.96
C ASP A 434 6.42 4.49 31.93
N VAL A 435 5.66 3.95 30.96
CA VAL A 435 6.22 3.11 29.88
C VAL A 435 6.98 3.95 28.85
N TRP A 436 6.55 5.20 28.59
CA TRP A 436 7.31 6.15 27.79
C TRP A 436 8.68 6.46 28.42
N ASP A 437 8.73 6.64 29.74
CA ASP A 437 9.98 6.92 30.44
C ASP A 437 10.95 5.73 30.37
N MET A 438 10.46 4.48 30.35
CA MET A 438 11.32 3.32 30.11
C MET A 438 12.03 3.38 28.76
N LEU A 439 11.32 3.79 27.69
CA LEU A 439 11.95 4.00 26.37
C LEU A 439 12.98 5.12 26.41
N TRP A 440 12.73 6.16 27.21
CA TRP A 440 13.62 7.31 27.38
C TRP A 440 14.89 6.96 28.17
N GLU A 441 14.77 6.20 29.25
CA GLU A 441 15.87 5.75 30.11
C GLU A 441 16.76 4.71 29.43
N ALA A 442 16.23 4.01 28.42
CA ALA A 442 16.95 2.99 27.68
C ALA A 442 18.15 3.57 26.88
N GLU A 443 18.10 4.82 26.41
CA GLU A 443 19.22 5.47 25.70
C GLU A 443 20.49 5.59 26.57
N GLY A 444 20.31 5.85 27.86
CA GLY A 444 21.41 5.95 28.84
C GLY A 444 21.90 4.60 29.37
N SER A 445 21.31 3.50 28.92
CA SER A 445 21.51 2.16 29.48
C SER A 445 22.29 1.23 28.53
N ARG A 446 22.90 0.17 29.07
CA ARG A 446 23.62 -0.85 28.27
C ARG A 446 22.69 -1.84 27.57
N ILE A 447 21.66 -1.35 26.88
CA ILE A 447 20.65 -2.20 26.22
C ILE A 447 21.18 -2.89 24.95
N ALA A 448 22.23 -2.32 24.36
CA ALA A 448 22.93 -2.78 23.15
C ALA A 448 23.29 -4.27 23.13
N LYS A 449 23.42 -4.89 24.30
CA LYS A 449 23.80 -6.31 24.45
C LYS A 449 22.60 -7.27 24.57
N TRP A 450 21.42 -6.78 24.95
CA TRP A 450 20.31 -7.63 25.38
C TRP A 450 19.01 -7.36 24.60
N GLY A 451 18.84 -6.16 24.03
CA GLY A 451 17.56 -5.72 23.47
C GLY A 451 16.63 -5.12 24.53
N PHE A 452 15.60 -4.40 24.08
CA PHE A 452 14.76 -3.60 24.98
C PHE A 452 13.95 -4.43 25.98
N LEU A 453 13.30 -5.52 25.51
CA LEU A 453 12.45 -6.33 26.38
C LEU A 453 13.26 -7.09 27.44
N ASP A 454 14.45 -7.57 27.10
CA ASP A 454 15.32 -8.22 28.09
C ASP A 454 15.84 -7.21 29.12
N TRP A 455 16.14 -5.98 28.70
CA TRP A 455 16.54 -4.92 29.62
C TRP A 455 15.43 -4.53 30.58
N VAL A 456 14.19 -4.36 30.12
CA VAL A 456 13.09 -3.88 30.98
C VAL A 456 12.55 -4.98 31.92
N LEU A 457 12.79 -6.25 31.61
CA LEU A 457 12.38 -7.40 32.41
C LEU A 457 13.45 -7.87 33.41
N GLY A 458 14.70 -7.44 33.23
CA GLY A 458 15.83 -7.70 34.15
C GLY A 458 15.88 -6.67 35.26
#